data_AF-A0A3P8WND0-F1
#
_entry.id   AF-A0A3P8WND0-F1
#
_cell.length_a   1.000
_cell.length_b   1.000
_cell.length_c   1.000
_cell.angle_alpha   90.00
_cell.angle_beta   90.00
_cell.angle_gamma   90.00
#
_symmetry.space_group_name_H-M   'P 1'
#
loop_
_entity.id
_entity.type
_entity.pdbx_description
1 polymer ?
#
loop_
_entity_poly.entity_id
_entity_poly.type
_entity_poly.pdbx_seq_one_letter_code
_entity_poly.pdbx_strand_id
1 'polypeptide(L)'
;ILPTELFQCKKLRTLNLGNNCLHSLPPRIGELTSLTQLELRGNRLESLPMELGECRQLKRTSLVVEEDLFNMLPTEVKEQLWKVDREQA
;
A
#
# COMPACT_ATOMS: atom_id res chain seq x y z
N ILE A 1 5.78 -2.13 15.16
CA ILE A 1 4.32 -2.43 15.04
C ILE A 1 3.62 -1.11 14.72
N LEU A 2 2.72 -1.10 13.75
CA LEU A 2 1.94 0.10 13.42
C LEU A 2 0.71 0.20 14.33
N PRO A 3 0.38 1.38 14.88
CA PRO A 3 -0.80 1.55 15.72
C PRO A 3 -2.07 1.38 14.90
N THR A 4 -3.07 0.71 15.48
CA THR A 4 -4.35 0.44 14.80
C THR A 4 -5.15 1.70 14.48
N GLU A 5 -4.92 2.77 15.25
CA GLU A 5 -5.59 4.05 15.14
C GLU A 5 -5.19 4.79 13.85
N LEU A 6 -4.00 4.52 13.30
CA LEU A 6 -3.54 5.08 12.03
C LEU A 6 -4.52 4.78 10.89
N PHE A 7 -5.13 3.60 10.89
CA PHE A 7 -6.05 3.15 9.84
C PHE A 7 -7.44 3.81 9.93
N GLN A 8 -7.71 4.55 11.01
CA GLN A 8 -8.92 5.37 11.16
C GLN A 8 -8.79 6.72 10.44
N CYS A 9 -7.59 7.12 10.03
CA CYS A 9 -7.35 8.35 9.28
C CYS A 9 -7.83 8.25 7.83
N LYS A 10 -9.15 8.20 7.60
CA LYS A 10 -9.77 8.01 6.26
C LYS A 10 -9.43 9.10 5.23
N LYS A 11 -8.89 10.24 5.67
CA LYS A 11 -8.42 11.34 4.82
C LYS A 11 -6.92 11.32 4.55
N LEU A 12 -6.18 10.33 5.05
CA LEU A 12 -4.75 10.21 4.85
C LEU A 12 -4.47 9.94 3.36
N ARG A 13 -3.66 10.81 2.74
CA ARG A 13 -3.30 10.73 1.32
C ARG A 13 -1.91 10.18 1.08
N THR A 14 -0.99 10.45 2.00
CA THR A 14 0.40 10.04 1.91
C THR A 14 0.80 9.36 3.21
N LEU A 15 1.35 8.16 3.11
CA LEU A 15 1.88 7.41 4.22
C LEU A 15 3.31 6.97 3.87
N ASN A 16 4.29 7.57 4.54
CA ASN A 16 5.68 7.19 4.40
C ASN A 16 6.12 6.35 5.59
N LEU A 17 6.43 5.08 5.32
CA LEU A 17 6.95 4.12 6.28
C LEU A 17 8.32 3.58 5.84
N GLY A 18 8.97 4.21 4.86
CA GLY A 18 10.27 3.77 4.35
C GLY A 18 11.36 3.79 5.43
N ASN A 19 12.39 2.95 5.26
CA ASN A 19 13.54 2.83 6.16
C ASN A 19 13.15 2.55 7.62
N ASN A 20 12.17 1.67 7.83
CA ASN A 20 11.76 1.20 9.14
C ASN A 20 12.08 -0.30 9.32
N CYS A 21 11.76 -0.87 10.48
CA CYS A 21 11.93 -2.31 10.76
C CYS A 21 10.58 -3.05 10.76
N LEU A 22 9.66 -2.68 9.86
CA LEU A 22 8.38 -3.38 9.73
C LEU A 22 8.61 -4.78 9.14
N HIS A 23 8.09 -5.80 9.81
CA HIS A 23 8.13 -7.20 9.36
C HIS A 23 6.85 -7.58 8.61
N SER A 24 5.75 -6.90 8.91
CA SER A 24 4.47 -7.07 8.22
C SER A 24 3.73 -5.75 8.12
N LEU A 25 2.85 -5.65 7.12
CA LEU A 25 1.88 -4.59 6.97
C LEU A 25 0.50 -5.17 7.30
N PRO A 26 -0.26 -4.57 8.24
CA PRO A 26 -1.55 -5.12 8.63
C PRO A 26 -2.57 -4.99 7.49
N PRO A 27 -3.54 -5.93 7.40
CA PRO A 27 -4.59 -5.92 6.38
C PRO A 27 -5.45 -4.65 6.43
N ARG A 28 -5.49 -3.98 7.58
CA ARG A 28 -6.15 -2.68 7.75
C ARG A 28 -5.58 -1.57 6.86
N ILE A 29 -4.46 -1.76 6.15
CA ILE A 29 -4.03 -0.76 5.15
C ILE A 29 -5.13 -0.47 4.11
N GLY A 30 -5.94 -1.47 3.75
CA GLY A 30 -7.08 -1.32 2.83
C GLY A 30 -8.17 -0.37 3.33
N GLU A 31 -8.20 -0.08 4.63
CA GLU A 31 -9.12 0.89 5.23
C GLU A 31 -8.81 2.35 4.83
N LEU A 32 -7.59 2.63 4.34
CA LEU A 32 -7.13 3.96 3.93
C LEU A 32 -7.56 4.26 2.49
N THR A 33 -8.87 4.40 2.27
CA THR A 33 -9.46 4.56 0.92
C THR A 33 -9.08 5.86 0.19
N SER A 34 -8.58 6.87 0.91
CA SER A 34 -8.05 8.12 0.33
C SER A 34 -6.53 8.09 0.10
N LEU A 35 -5.85 6.98 0.39
CA LEU A 35 -4.41 6.88 0.26
C LEU A 35 -4.04 6.89 -1.22
N THR A 36 -3.18 7.84 -1.57
CA THR A 36 -2.67 8.04 -2.94
C THR A 36 -1.20 7.68 -3.07
N GLN A 37 -0.45 7.69 -1.95
CA GLN A 37 0.99 7.46 -1.91
C GLN A 37 1.36 6.61 -0.71
N LEU A 38 2.16 5.57 -0.94
CA LEU A 38 2.62 4.63 0.08
C LEU A 38 4.09 4.26 -0.17
N GLU A 39 4.95 4.58 0.79
CA GLU A 39 6.37 4.24 0.76
C GLU A 39 6.68 3.19 1.84
N LEU A 40 7.21 2.05 1.42
CA LEU A 40 7.52 0.89 2.26
C LEU A 40 8.97 0.38 2.06
N ARG A 41 9.74 0.98 1.15
CA ARG A 41 11.10 0.55 0.82
C ARG A 41 12.02 0.62 2.03
N GLY A 42 12.99 -0.29 2.12
CA GLY A 42 13.89 -0.34 3.27
C GLY A 42 13.23 -0.83 4.57
N ASN A 43 12.17 -1.63 4.46
CA ASN A 43 11.62 -2.43 5.57
C ASN A 43 12.06 -3.90 5.47
N ARG A 44 11.62 -4.72 6.43
CA ARG A 44 11.86 -6.17 6.48
C ARG A 44 10.57 -6.95 6.19
N LEU A 45 9.74 -6.40 5.31
CA LEU A 45 8.47 -7.02 4.93
C LEU A 45 8.76 -8.29 4.14
N GLU A 46 8.07 -9.39 4.49
CA GLU A 46 8.15 -10.65 3.74
C GLU A 46 7.04 -10.76 2.68
N SER A 47 5.94 -10.04 2.88
CA SER A 47 4.79 -9.99 1.98
C SER A 47 3.99 -8.71 2.17
N LEU A 48 3.11 -8.43 1.22
CA LEU A 48 2.13 -7.37 1.28
C LEU A 48 0.72 -7.96 1.38
N PRO A 49 -0.18 -7.36 2.19
CA PRO A 49 -1.56 -7.81 2.32
C PRO A 49 -2.34 -7.62 1.02
N MET A 50 -3.27 -8.53 0.71
CA MET A 50 -4.13 -8.42 -0.47
C MET A 50 -5.07 -7.20 -0.40
N GLU A 51 -5.38 -6.75 0.82
CA GLU A 51 -6.18 -5.57 1.13
C GLU A 51 -5.55 -4.27 0.63
N LEU A 52 -4.29 -4.28 0.16
CA LEU A 52 -3.73 -3.15 -0.57
C LEU A 52 -4.58 -2.77 -1.80
N GLY A 53 -5.28 -3.75 -2.40
CA GLY A 53 -6.22 -3.54 -3.50
C GLY A 53 -7.48 -2.75 -3.12
N GLU A 54 -7.82 -2.67 -1.83
CA GLU A 54 -8.95 -1.87 -1.34
C GLU A 54 -8.60 -0.38 -1.22
N CYS A 55 -7.33 -0.01 -1.35
CA CYS A 55 -6.88 1.39 -1.43
C CYS A 55 -7.25 1.99 -2.80
N ARG A 56 -8.53 2.35 -2.98
CA ARG A 56 -9.11 2.76 -4.28
C ARG A 56 -8.45 3.95 -4.97
N GLN A 57 -7.65 4.75 -4.25
CA GLN A 57 -6.93 5.89 -4.80
C GLN A 57 -5.42 5.65 -4.93
N LEU A 58 -4.93 4.48 -4.51
CA LEU A 58 -3.52 4.15 -4.55
C LEU A 58 -3.15 3.68 -5.94
N LYS A 59 -2.10 4.28 -6.48
CA LYS A 59 -1.57 4.00 -7.82
C LYS A 59 -0.35 3.11 -7.72
N ARG A 60 -0.10 2.32 -8.77
CA ARG A 60 1.16 1.58 -8.86
C ARG A 60 2.36 2.52 -8.89
N THR A 61 2.25 3.66 -9.57
CA THR A 61 3.33 4.66 -9.66
C THR A 61 3.68 5.31 -8.31
N SER A 62 2.72 5.37 -7.40
CA SER A 62 2.85 5.98 -6.07
C SER A 62 3.11 4.96 -4.94
N LEU A 63 3.10 3.66 -5.26
CA LEU A 63 3.47 2.59 -4.35
C LEU A 63 4.96 2.30 -4.53
N VAL A 64 5.76 2.70 -3.53
CA VAL A 64 7.19 2.45 -3.51
C VAL A 64 7.46 1.31 -2.53
N VAL A 65 7.92 0.18 -3.08
CA VAL A 65 8.23 -1.05 -2.36
C VAL A 65 9.27 -1.84 -3.15
N GLU A 66 9.95 -2.78 -2.50
CA GLU A 66 10.87 -3.70 -3.19
C GLU A 66 10.12 -4.48 -4.29
N GLU A 67 10.74 -4.66 -5.46
CA GLU A 67 10.10 -5.24 -6.63
C GLU A 67 9.62 -6.69 -6.38
N ASP A 68 10.41 -7.45 -5.63
CA ASP A 68 10.08 -8.84 -5.27
C ASP A 68 8.75 -8.93 -4.49
N LEU A 69 8.55 -8.01 -3.53
CA LEU A 69 7.33 -7.96 -2.74
C LEU A 69 6.11 -7.54 -3.58
N PHE A 70 6.30 -6.62 -4.52
CA PHE A 70 5.23 -6.26 -5.45
C PHE A 70 4.85 -7.45 -6.34
N ASN A 71 5.82 -8.22 -6.82
CA ASN A 71 5.57 -9.37 -7.68
C ASN A 71 4.81 -10.49 -6.96
N MET A 72 5.00 -10.63 -5.65
CA MET A 72 4.25 -11.56 -4.79
C MET A 72 2.78 -11.18 -4.58
N LEU A 73 2.37 -9.94 -4.89
CA LEU A 73 0.96 -9.58 -4.81
C LEU A 73 0.10 -10.38 -5.81
N PRO A 74 -1.15 -10.72 -5.44
CA PRO A 74 -2.11 -11.32 -6.36
C PRO A 74 -2.31 -10.45 -7.60
N THR A 75 -2.56 -11.09 -8.75
CA THR A 75 -2.77 -10.39 -10.02
C THR A 75 -3.92 -9.40 -9.95
N GLU A 76 -4.98 -9.75 -9.21
CA GLU A 76 -6.15 -8.91 -8.96
C GLU A 76 -5.76 -7.58 -8.32
N VAL A 77 -4.87 -7.59 -7.33
CA VAL A 77 -4.41 -6.38 -6.63
C VAL A 77 -3.57 -5.51 -7.58
N LYS A 78 -2.68 -6.14 -8.34
CA LYS A 78 -1.83 -5.43 -9.31
C LYS A 78 -2.67 -4.74 -10.39
N GLU A 79 -3.66 -5.45 -10.93
CA GLU A 79 -4.63 -4.90 -11.89
C GLU A 79 -5.39 -3.69 -11.33
N GLN A 80 -5.84 -3.74 -10.07
CA GLN A 80 -6.49 -2.57 -9.44
C GLN A 80 -5.55 -1.37 -9.36
N LEU A 81 -4.31 -1.57 -8.92
CA LEU A 81 -3.32 -0.48 -8.81
C LEU A 81 -3.03 0.17 -10.17
N TRP A 82 -2.95 -0.62 -11.24
CA TRP A 82 -2.79 -0.11 -12.61
C TRP A 82 -4.05 0.53 -13.17
N LYS A 83 -5.23 0.05 -12.80
CA LYS A 83 -6.50 0.65 -13.21
C LYS A 83 -6.61 2.08 -12.69
N VAL A 84 -6.25 2.32 -11.43
CA VAL A 84 -6.28 3.66 -10.81
C VAL A 84 -5.30 4.63 -11.49
N ASP A 85 -4.15 4.15 -11.97
CA ASP A 85 -3.22 4.94 -12.78
C ASP A 85 -3.87 5.41 -14.09
N ARG A 86 -4.64 4.53 -14.76
CA ARG A 86 -5.29 4.83 -16.06
C ARG A 86 -6.53 5.72 -15.95
N GLU A 87 -7.28 5.62 -14.86
CA GLU A 87 -8.52 6.39 -14.67
C GLU A 87 -8.28 7.87 -14.32
N GLN A 88 -7.04 8.29 -14.07
CA GLN A 88 -6.67 9.65 -13.66
C GLN A 88 -5.71 10.36 -14.64
N ALA A 89 -5.54 9.81 -15.86
CA ALA A 89 -4.83 10.41 -16.98
C ALA A 89 -5.84 10.98 -17.99
#